data_AF-A0A351X253-F1
#
_entry.id   AF-A0A351X253-F1
#
_cell.length_a   1.000
_cell.length_b   1.000
_cell.length_c   1.000
_cell.angle_alpha   90.00
_cell.angle_beta   90.00
_cell.angle_gamma   90.00
#
_symmetry.space_group_name_H-M   'P 1'
#
loop_
_entity.id
_entity.type
_entity.pdbx_description
1 polymer ?
#
loop_
_entity_poly.entity_id
_entity_poly.type
_entity_poly.pdbx_seq_one_letter_code
_entity_poly.pdbx_strand_id
1 'polypeptide(L)'
;MAEGEWEILEISLGDGGIQLMVSALPHLSLLPGQYFLAFAAGRDEPTATALFLTANGETEWRLNGFIPPAWQPGTRLCWRGPLGRGFRFPPSARRVALAPWAGST
;
A
#
# COMPACT_ATOMS: atom_id res chain seq x y z
N MET A 1 15.78 0.91 4.00
CA MET A 1 14.69 0.86 3.00
C MET A 1 14.85 -0.45 2.26
N ALA A 2 13.81 -1.27 2.22
CA ALA A 2 13.84 -2.52 1.47
C ALA A 2 13.19 -2.32 0.10
N GLU A 3 13.44 -3.27 -0.79
CA GLU A 3 12.80 -3.37 -2.09
C GLU A 3 12.45 -4.83 -2.34
N GLY A 4 11.50 -5.05 -3.25
CA GLY A 4 11.07 -6.39 -3.61
C GLY A 4 10.05 -6.36 -4.72
N GLU A 5 9.45 -7.52 -4.94
CA GLU A 5 8.42 -7.71 -5.94
C GLU A 5 7.14 -8.25 -5.32
N TRP A 6 6.02 -7.89 -5.93
CA TRP A 6 4.71 -8.43 -5.66
C TRP A 6 4.07 -8.86 -6.97
N GLU A 7 3.22 -9.86 -6.90
CA GLU A 7 2.28 -10.17 -7.98
C GLU A 7 0.88 -9.72 -7.55
N ILE A 8 0.17 -9.01 -8.42
CA ILE A 8 -1.24 -8.70 -8.21
C ILE A 8 -2.04 -9.97 -8.37
N LEU A 9 -2.68 -10.44 -7.29
CA LEU A 9 -3.52 -11.62 -7.29
C LEU A 9 -4.97 -11.26 -7.63
N GLU A 10 -5.45 -10.13 -7.13
CA GLU A 10 -6.83 -9.66 -7.33
C GLU A 10 -6.88 -8.12 -7.34
N ILE A 11 -7.84 -7.58 -8.08
CA ILE A 11 -8.26 -6.17 -8.00
C ILE A 11 -9.75 -6.15 -7.71
N SER A 12 -10.14 -5.51 -6.62
CA SER A 12 -11.54 -5.43 -6.19
C SER A 12 -11.94 -3.98 -5.87
N LEU A 13 -13.24 -3.71 -5.92
CA LEU A 13 -13.81 -2.42 -5.51
C LEU A 13 -14.38 -2.58 -4.11
N GLY A 14 -13.86 -1.83 -3.14
CA GLY A 14 -14.40 -1.76 -1.78
C GLY A 14 -14.97 -0.37 -1.45
N ASP A 15 -15.50 -0.22 -0.24
CA ASP A 15 -16.12 1.02 0.24
C ASP A 15 -15.17 2.24 0.21
N GLY A 16 -13.86 2.00 0.22
CA GLY A 16 -12.80 3.01 0.16
C GLY A 16 -12.10 3.13 -1.19
N GLY A 17 -12.70 2.61 -2.28
CA GLY A 17 -12.12 2.61 -3.63
C GLY A 17 -11.48 1.28 -4.02
N ILE A 18 -10.59 1.34 -5.02
CA ILE A 18 -9.94 0.15 -5.58
C ILE A 18 -8.93 -0.43 -4.58
N GLN A 19 -9.03 -1.73 -4.31
CA GLN A 19 -8.06 -2.49 -3.53
C GLN A 19 -7.31 -3.48 -4.40
N LEU A 20 -6.03 -3.68 -4.07
CA LEU A 20 -5.18 -4.71 -4.63
C LEU A 20 -4.98 -5.79 -3.58
N MET A 21 -5.13 -7.05 -3.97
CA MET A 21 -4.56 -8.16 -3.22
C MET A 21 -3.27 -8.59 -3.91
N VAL A 22 -2.18 -8.65 -3.15
CA VAL A 22 -0.86 -8.99 -3.68
C VAL A 22 -0.24 -10.16 -2.92
N SER A 23 0.67 -10.87 -3.56
CA SER A 23 1.48 -11.89 -2.88
C SER A 23 2.27 -11.26 -1.72
N ALA A 24 2.20 -11.87 -0.54
CA ALA A 24 2.93 -11.37 0.63
C ALA A 24 4.38 -11.85 0.61
N LEU A 25 5.25 -11.00 1.15
CA LEU A 25 6.58 -11.41 1.60
C LEU A 25 6.51 -11.46 3.13
N PRO A 26 6.46 -12.67 3.74
CA PRO A 26 6.50 -12.76 5.19
C PRO A 26 7.80 -12.08 5.66
N HIS A 27 7.78 -11.47 6.84
CA HIS A 27 8.91 -10.80 7.53
C HIS A 27 9.07 -9.27 7.38
N LEU A 28 8.23 -8.54 6.64
CA LEU A 28 8.22 -7.08 6.76
C LEU A 28 7.38 -6.60 7.96
N SER A 29 8.02 -5.88 8.89
CA SER A 29 7.33 -5.18 9.98
C SER A 29 6.91 -3.77 9.55
N LEU A 30 5.65 -3.42 9.76
CA LEU A 30 5.06 -2.15 9.35
C LEU A 30 4.49 -1.40 10.54
N LEU A 31 4.76 -0.10 10.60
CA LEU A 31 4.05 0.81 11.49
C LEU A 31 2.85 1.41 10.74
N PRO A 32 1.72 1.66 11.43
CA PRO A 32 0.59 2.39 10.84
C PRO A 32 1.04 3.70 10.18
N GLY A 33 0.50 4.05 9.02
CA GLY A 33 0.87 5.27 8.29
C GLY A 33 2.16 5.19 7.47
N GLN A 34 2.82 4.04 7.45
CA GLN A 34 3.83 3.77 6.44
C GLN A 34 3.20 3.28 5.14
N TYR A 35 3.93 3.43 4.04
CA TYR A 35 3.46 3.10 2.70
C TYR A 35 4.60 2.61 1.80
N PHE A 36 4.27 2.11 0.62
CA PHE A 36 5.21 1.66 -0.39
C PHE A 36 5.08 2.50 -1.64
N LEU A 37 6.16 2.65 -2.39
CA LEU A 37 6.10 3.12 -3.78
C LEU A 37 6.25 1.92 -4.70
N ALA A 38 5.28 1.70 -5.57
CA ALA A 38 5.23 0.55 -6.48
C ALA A 38 5.06 0.99 -7.94
N PHE A 39 5.64 0.22 -8.85
CA PHE A 39 5.54 0.41 -10.30
C PHE A 39 5.55 -0.95 -11.01
N ALA A 40 4.91 -1.04 -12.17
CA ALA A 40 4.89 -2.29 -12.93
C ALA A 40 6.28 -2.60 -13.52
N ALA A 41 6.78 -3.81 -13.25
CA ALA A 41 8.09 -4.25 -13.73
C ALA A 41 8.15 -4.26 -15.27
N GLY A 42 9.27 -3.80 -15.84
CA GLY A 42 9.50 -3.80 -17.30
C GLY A 42 8.63 -2.81 -18.08
N ARG A 43 7.87 -1.94 -17.40
CA ARG A 43 7.17 -0.81 -18.03
C ARG A 43 7.87 0.49 -17.66
N ASP A 44 7.93 1.39 -18.64
CA ASP A 44 8.41 2.76 -18.45
C ASP A 44 7.27 3.57 -17.80
N GLU A 45 6.98 3.29 -16.53
CA GLU A 45 5.99 4.04 -15.77
C GLU A 45 6.61 5.36 -15.30
N PRO A 46 6.06 6.52 -15.69
CA PRO A 46 6.67 7.82 -15.41
C PRO A 46 6.67 8.18 -13.92
N THR A 47 5.85 7.51 -13.10
CA THR A 47 5.73 7.80 -11.66
C THR A 47 5.31 6.56 -10.88
N ALA A 48 5.99 6.29 -9.77
CA ALA A 48 5.60 5.22 -8.85
C ALA A 48 4.31 5.57 -8.10
N THR A 49 3.45 4.57 -7.92
CA THR A 49 2.19 4.69 -7.18
C THR A 49 2.41 4.43 -5.70
N ALA A 50 1.89 5.31 -4.84
CA ALA A 50 1.89 5.08 -3.40
C ALA A 50 0.81 4.07 -3.01
N LEU A 51 1.21 3.00 -2.32
CA LEU A 51 0.34 1.92 -1.85
C LEU A 51 0.40 1.81 -0.32
N PHE A 52 -0.77 1.77 0.30
CA PHE A 52 -0.96 1.73 1.75
C PHE A 52 -1.52 0.37 2.15
N LEU A 53 -0.93 -0.25 3.19
CA LEU A 53 -1.45 -1.50 3.73
C LEU A 53 -2.80 -1.28 4.41
N THR A 54 -3.80 -2.07 4.02
CA THR A 54 -5.15 -2.05 4.61
C THR A 54 -5.44 -3.33 5.41
N ALA A 55 -4.89 -4.47 4.98
CA ALA A 55 -4.87 -5.71 5.74
C ALA A 55 -3.65 -6.54 5.36
N ASN A 56 -3.09 -7.28 6.31
CA ASN A 56 -2.00 -8.23 6.06
C ASN A 56 -2.43 -9.64 6.45
N GLY A 57 -2.05 -10.61 5.63
CA GLY A 57 -2.04 -12.04 5.92
C GLY A 57 -0.63 -12.63 5.76
N GLU A 58 -0.51 -13.92 6.01
CA GLU A 58 0.78 -14.63 5.87
C GLU A 58 1.21 -14.78 4.40
N THR A 59 0.24 -14.98 3.50
CA THR A 59 0.47 -15.26 2.08
C THR A 59 0.01 -14.13 1.15
N GLU A 60 -0.85 -13.25 1.63
CA GLU A 60 -1.44 -12.18 0.84
C GLU A 60 -1.62 -10.89 1.64
N TRP A 61 -1.37 -9.77 1.01
CA TRP A 61 -1.59 -8.44 1.58
C TRP A 61 -2.62 -7.67 0.76
N ARG A 62 -3.44 -6.87 1.44
CA ARG A 62 -4.37 -5.94 0.80
C ARG A 62 -3.82 -4.52 0.86
N LEU A 63 -3.69 -3.91 -0.30
CA LEU A 63 -3.15 -2.57 -0.50
C LEU A 63 -4.22 -1.66 -1.13
N ASN A 64 -4.15 -0.37 -0.85
CA ASN A 64 -5.00 0.65 -1.47
C ASN A 64 -4.13 1.85 -1.91
N GLY A 65 -4.58 2.60 -2.91
CA GLY A 65 -3.91 3.77 -3.47
C GLY A 65 -4.64 4.27 -4.73
N PHE A 66 -4.03 5.22 -5.43
CA PHE A 66 -4.50 5.61 -6.77
C PHE A 66 -4.00 4.59 -7.79
N ILE A 67 -4.73 3.49 -7.95
CA ILE A 67 -4.29 2.34 -8.75
C ILE A 67 -4.31 2.69 -10.24
N PRO A 68 -3.16 2.58 -10.96
CA PRO A 68 -3.13 2.82 -12.40
C PRO A 68 -4.08 1.87 -13.16
N PRO A 69 -4.88 2.36 -14.13
CA PRO A 69 -5.80 1.52 -14.90
C PRO A 69 -5.11 0.43 -15.72
N ALA A 70 -3.80 0.56 -15.96
CA ALA A 70 -3.01 -0.41 -16.71
C ALA A 70 -2.62 -1.63 -15.87
N TRP A 71 -2.80 -1.61 -14.55
CA TRP A 71 -2.52 -2.73 -13.67
C TRP A 71 -3.67 -3.74 -13.71
N GLN A 72 -3.31 -5.02 -13.75
CA GLN A 72 -4.24 -6.14 -13.82
C GLN A 72 -3.71 -7.33 -13.00
N PRO A 73 -4.56 -8.28 -12.60
CA PRO A 73 -4.08 -9.55 -12.01
C PRO A 73 -2.98 -10.21 -12.86
N GLY A 74 -1.99 -10.79 -12.21
CA GLY A 74 -0.76 -11.31 -12.80
C GLY A 74 0.32 -10.26 -13.09
N THR A 75 0.04 -8.96 -12.93
CA THR A 75 1.06 -7.92 -13.06
C THR A 75 2.07 -8.02 -11.92
N ARG A 76 3.36 -8.01 -12.26
CA ARG A 76 4.43 -7.89 -11.28
C ARG A 76 4.74 -6.44 -10.98
N LEU A 77 4.68 -6.09 -9.69
CA LEU A 77 5.02 -4.77 -9.20
C LEU A 77 6.36 -4.82 -8.49
N CYS A 78 7.32 -4.00 -8.92
CA CYS A 78 8.49 -3.69 -8.12
C CYS A 78 8.10 -2.63 -7.09
N TRP A 79 8.57 -2.77 -5.85
CA TRP A 79 8.25 -1.83 -4.78
C TRP A 79 9.48 -1.41 -3.99
N ARG A 80 9.39 -0.22 -3.37
CA ARG A 80 10.36 0.29 -2.39
C ARG A 80 9.62 0.71 -1.12
N GLY A 81 10.11 0.29 0.04
CA GLY A 81 9.50 0.63 1.32
C GLY A 81 9.94 -0.22 2.50
N PRO A 82 9.24 -0.12 3.64
CA PRO A 82 8.21 0.88 3.89
C PRO A 82 8.82 2.29 4.00
N LEU A 83 8.08 3.29 3.54
CA LEU A 83 8.38 4.71 3.63
C LEU A 83 7.50 5.38 4.68
N GLY A 84 7.92 6.57 5.13
CA GLY A 84 7.26 7.30 6.21
C GLY A 84 7.74 6.88 7.60
N ARG A 85 7.45 7.74 8.60
CA ARG A 85 7.88 7.53 10.00
C ARG A 85 6.90 6.68 10.82
N GLY A 86 5.74 6.39 10.23
CA GLY A 86 4.59 5.81 10.91
C GLY A 86 3.92 6.76 11.91
N PHE A 87 2.73 6.39 12.34
CA PHE A 87 1.99 7.04 13.41
C PHE A 87 2.28 6.33 14.72
N ARG A 88 2.57 7.12 15.76
CA ARG A 88 2.75 6.64 17.12
C ARG A 88 1.83 7.45 18.02
N PHE A 89 1.01 6.75 18.81
CA PHE A 89 0.23 7.41 19.84
C PHE A 89 1.11 7.65 21.07
N PRO A 90 1.02 8.81 21.71
CA PRO A 90 1.56 8.99 23.05
C PRO A 90 0.95 7.94 23.99
N PRO A 91 1.73 7.28 24.87
CA PRO A 91 1.20 6.27 25.79
C PRO A 91 0.09 6.78 26.71
N SER A 92 0.02 8.09 26.94
CA SER A 92 -0.99 8.75 27.75
C SER A 92 -2.28 9.14 26.99
N ALA A 93 -2.32 8.95 25.67
CA ALA A 93 -3.48 9.33 24.85
C ALA A 93 -4.68 8.42 25.17
N ARG A 94 -5.77 9.01 25.66
CA ARG A 94 -7.03 8.29 25.96
C ARG A 94 -8.10 8.43 24.89
N ARG A 95 -8.00 9.46 24.06
CA ARG A 95 -8.95 9.79 22.99
C ARG A 95 -8.16 10.29 21.80
N VAL A 96 -8.49 9.77 20.62
CA VAL A 96 -7.88 10.13 19.34
C VAL A 96 -9.01 10.42 18.37
N ALA A 97 -8.93 11.55 17.68
CA ALA A 97 -9.81 11.86 16.57
C ALA A 97 -9.08 11.53 15.25
N LEU A 98 -9.78 10.86 14.35
CA LEU A 98 -9.34 10.66 12.97
C LEU A 98 -10.18 11.56 12.08
N ALA A 99 -9.51 12.38 11.26
CA ALA A 99 -10.15 13.20 10.25
C ALA A 99 -9.51 12.88 8.91
N PRO A 100 -10.29 12.51 7.87
CA PRO A 100 -9.73 12.37 6.54
C PRO A 100 -9.23 13.74 6.05
N TRP A 101 -8.10 13.73 5.35
CA TRP A 101 -7.66 14.93 4.65
C TRP A 101 -8.52 15.12 3.39
N ALA A 102 -9.57 15.92 3.50
CA ALA A 102 -10.28 16.43 2.34
C ALA A 102 -9.52 17.64 1.81
N GLY A 103 -8.52 17.41 0.96
CA GLY A 103 -7.84 18.51 0.29
C GLY A 103 -8.85 19.30 -0.55
N SER A 104 -9.00 20.59 -0.26
CA SER A 104 -9.61 21.53 -1.20
C SER A 104 -8.63 21.72 -2.36
N THR A 105 -8.90 21.09 -3.50
CA THR A 105 -8.32 21.48 -4.80
C THR A 105 -8.81 22.85 -5.20
#